data_AF-A0A9Q8SCR5-F1
#
_entry.id   AF-A0A9Q8SCR5-F1
#
_cell.length_a   1.000
_cell.length_b   1.000
_cell.length_c   1.000
_cell.angle_alpha   90.00
_cell.angle_beta   90.00
_cell.angle_gamma   90.00
#
_symmetry.space_group_name_H-M   'P 1'
#
loop_
_entity.id
_entity.type
_entity.pdbx_description
1 polymer ?
#
loop_
_entity_poly.entity_id
_entity_poly.type
_entity_poly.pdbx_seq_one_letter_code
_entity_poly.pdbx_strand_id
1 'polypeptide(L)'
;MAPYQGHCNCGSVKVTVNKKPDNIVICHCSNCKRAGGPFSMNLFVDDGEWEIDDSQNTLKEYQDSNTDSGNTIQRCFCGKCGSPVKTTTKAIPGKALIKASLFDDIPTEKREVYGQKAITWA
;
A
#
# COMPACT_ATOMS: atom_id res chain seq x y z
N MET A 1 0.81 16.96 -16.21
CA MET A 1 -0.05 16.60 -15.06
C MET A 1 0.80 16.74 -13.81
N ALA A 2 0.25 17.26 -12.72
CA ALA A 2 0.99 17.34 -11.46
C ALA A 2 1.23 15.92 -10.91
N PRO A 3 2.36 15.67 -10.23
CA PRO A 3 2.62 14.40 -9.57
C PRO A 3 1.54 14.09 -8.53
N TYR A 4 1.19 12.81 -8.38
CA TYR A 4 0.23 12.35 -7.39
C TYR A 4 0.96 12.06 -6.08
N GLN A 5 0.66 12.81 -5.03
CA GLN A 5 1.44 12.84 -3.79
C GLN A 5 0.63 12.39 -2.59
N GLY A 6 1.28 11.64 -1.72
CA GLY A 6 0.73 11.15 -0.46
C GLY A 6 1.76 11.20 0.66
N HIS A 7 1.30 11.00 1.89
CA HIS A 7 2.17 10.99 3.06
C HIS A 7 1.64 10.07 4.16
N CYS A 8 2.53 9.65 5.07
CA CYS A 8 2.09 8.99 6.29
C CYS A 8 1.38 9.97 7.24
N ASN A 9 0.67 9.47 8.24
CA ASN A 9 -0.12 10.31 9.15
C ASN A 9 0.70 11.41 9.87
N CYS A 10 1.96 11.14 10.22
CA CYS A 10 2.83 12.13 10.86
C CYS A 10 3.66 12.99 9.89
N GLY A 11 3.53 12.75 8.57
CA GLY A 11 4.23 13.50 7.53
C GLY A 11 5.74 13.22 7.38
N SER A 12 6.31 12.26 8.14
CA SER A 12 7.75 11.95 8.07
C SER A 12 8.15 11.14 6.82
N VAL A 13 7.19 10.46 6.20
CA VAL A 13 7.35 9.74 4.94
C VAL A 13 6.42 10.37 3.93
N LYS A 14 6.95 10.75 2.78
CA LYS A 14 6.19 11.25 1.62
C LYS A 14 6.40 10.31 0.44
N VAL A 15 5.35 10.12 -0.34
CA VAL A 15 5.36 9.28 -1.53
C VAL A 15 4.90 10.09 -2.72
N THR A 16 5.65 10.02 -3.80
CA THR A 16 5.28 10.61 -5.09
C THR A 16 5.07 9.49 -6.09
N VAL A 17 3.97 9.55 -6.84
CA VAL A 17 3.69 8.69 -7.98
C VAL A 17 3.54 9.59 -9.21
N ASN A 18 4.22 9.27 -10.30
CA ASN A 18 4.32 10.14 -11.48
C ASN A 18 2.95 10.51 -12.06
N LYS A 19 2.02 9.56 -12.06
CA LYS A 19 0.64 9.73 -12.52
C LYS A 19 -0.32 9.02 -11.57
N LYS A 20 -1.45 9.67 -11.23
CA LYS A 20 -2.55 9.03 -10.50
C LYS A 20 -3.05 7.79 -11.28
N PRO A 21 -3.03 6.59 -10.68
CA PRO A 21 -3.61 5.41 -11.30
C PRO A 21 -5.13 5.53 -11.45
N ASP A 22 -5.70 4.89 -12.47
CA ASP A 22 -7.15 4.98 -12.73
C ASP A 22 -7.97 4.15 -11.73
N ASN A 23 -7.36 3.13 -11.11
CA ASN A 23 -8.04 2.21 -10.21
C ASN A 23 -7.18 1.76 -9.02
N ILE A 24 -7.85 1.26 -7.98
CA ILE A 24 -7.21 0.63 -6.83
C ILE A 24 -7.53 -0.87 -6.74
N VAL A 25 -6.75 -1.59 -5.95
CA VAL A 25 -7.03 -2.96 -5.53
C VAL A 25 -7.26 -3.03 -4.03
N ILE A 26 -8.45 -3.45 -3.62
CA ILE A 26 -8.81 -3.70 -2.23
C ILE A 26 -8.57 -5.17 -1.91
N CYS A 27 -7.81 -5.44 -0.86
CA CYS A 27 -7.51 -6.79 -0.40
C CYS A 27 -8.09 -7.06 0.99
N HIS A 28 -8.90 -8.11 1.08
CA HIS A 28 -9.62 -8.52 2.29
C HIS A 28 -8.98 -9.72 3.03
N CYS A 29 -7.78 -10.15 2.60
CA CYS A 29 -7.11 -11.29 3.23
C CYS A 29 -6.74 -11.00 4.70
N SER A 30 -6.56 -12.04 5.50
CA SER A 30 -6.31 -11.88 6.94
C SER A 30 -5.07 -11.04 7.22
N ASN A 31 -4.00 -11.21 6.44
CA ASN A 31 -2.77 -10.43 6.57
C ASN A 31 -2.97 -8.95 6.21
N CYS A 32 -3.82 -8.63 5.24
CA CYS A 32 -4.12 -7.24 4.89
C CYS A 32 -4.99 -6.58 5.96
N LYS A 33 -5.92 -7.31 6.57
CA LYS A 33 -6.71 -6.81 7.70
C LYS A 33 -5.86 -6.53 8.94
N ARG A 34 -4.93 -7.44 9.27
CA ARG A 34 -3.96 -7.27 10.37
C ARG A 34 -3.03 -6.07 10.19
N ALA A 35 -2.92 -5.50 8.99
CA ALA A 35 -2.15 -4.29 8.76
C ALA A 35 -2.82 -3.00 9.29
N GLY A 36 -4.02 -3.10 9.87
CA GLY A 36 -4.65 -2.02 10.62
C GLY A 36 -6.03 -1.58 10.11
N GLY A 37 -6.81 -2.44 9.46
CA GLY A 37 -8.13 -2.06 8.94
C GLY A 37 -9.00 -3.23 8.46
N PRO A 38 -10.24 -2.96 7.99
CA PRO A 38 -11.13 -3.99 7.44
C PRO A 38 -10.62 -4.57 6.12
N PHE A 39 -9.71 -3.87 5.45
CA PHE A 39 -9.02 -4.25 4.21
C PHE A 39 -7.78 -3.37 3.99
N SER A 40 -6.97 -3.70 2.98
CA SER A 40 -5.89 -2.83 2.49
C SER A 40 -6.22 -2.31 1.09
N MET A 41 -6.10 -1.00 0.88
CA MET A 41 -6.25 -0.36 -0.43
C MET A 41 -4.89 -0.13 -1.07
N ASN A 42 -4.70 -0.59 -2.30
CA ASN A 42 -3.39 -0.65 -2.96
C ASN A 42 -3.44 -0.04 -4.36
N LEU A 43 -2.50 0.84 -4.64
CA LEU A 43 -2.15 1.30 -5.97
C LEU A 43 -1.05 0.38 -6.50
N PHE A 44 -1.29 -0.22 -7.65
CA PHE A 44 -0.28 -1.03 -8.34
C PHE A 44 0.50 -0.09 -9.25
N VAL A 45 1.76 0.14 -8.92
CA VAL A 45 2.62 1.10 -9.64
C VAL A 45 3.86 0.37 -10.12
N ASP A 46 4.26 0.61 -11.36
CA ASP A 46 5.50 0.09 -11.92
C ASP A 46 6.71 0.68 -11.21
N ASP A 47 7.75 -0.13 -11.02
CA ASP A 47 9.01 0.35 -10.49
C ASP A 47 9.59 1.44 -11.42
N GLY A 48 10.10 2.52 -10.83
CA GLY A 48 10.53 3.72 -11.57
C GLY A 48 9.43 4.77 -11.76
N GLU A 49 8.16 4.44 -11.52
CA GLU A 49 7.03 5.40 -11.60
C GLU A 49 6.62 5.98 -10.23
N TRP A 50 7.43 5.73 -9.20
CA TRP A 50 7.20 6.21 -7.84
C TRP A 50 8.51 6.46 -7.10
N GLU A 51 8.44 7.36 -6.12
CA GLU A 51 9.55 7.74 -5.25
C GLU A 51 9.06 7.87 -3.80
N ILE A 52 9.97 7.65 -2.85
CA ILE A 52 9.72 7.83 -1.42
C ILE A 52 10.77 8.78 -0.86
N ASP A 53 10.32 9.86 -0.23
CA ASP A 53 11.13 10.72 0.64
C ASP A 53 10.93 10.28 2.09
N ASP A 54 12.01 9.77 2.68
CA ASP A 54 12.12 9.44 4.10
C ASP A 54 13.40 10.08 4.68
N SER A 55 13.57 11.38 4.46
CA SER A 55 14.68 12.17 5.02
C SER A 55 14.87 12.06 6.54
N GLN A 56 13.82 11.67 7.28
CA GLN A 56 13.88 11.42 8.72
C GLN A 56 14.26 9.97 9.10
N ASN A 57 14.50 9.09 8.13
CA ASN A 57 14.86 7.68 8.32
C ASN A 57 13.88 6.93 9.26
N THR A 58 12.59 7.14 9.03
CA THR A 58 11.51 6.61 9.86
C THR A 58 10.92 5.32 9.28
N LEU A 59 11.21 4.96 8.04
CA LEU A 59 10.71 3.72 7.45
C LEU A 59 11.23 2.49 8.18
N LYS A 60 10.31 1.55 8.36
CA LYS A 60 10.59 0.21 8.85
C LYS A 60 10.02 -0.80 7.87
N GLU A 61 10.67 -1.96 7.86
CA GLU A 61 10.26 -3.06 7.02
C GLU A 61 9.99 -4.32 7.82
N TYR A 62 9.04 -5.12 7.33
CA TYR A 62 8.68 -6.41 7.89
C TYR A 62 8.43 -7.40 6.77
N GLN A 63 9.14 -8.53 6.83
CA GLN A 63 8.93 -9.66 5.93
C GLN A 63 7.78 -10.54 6.48
N ASP A 64 6.65 -10.51 5.77
CA ASP A 64 5.47 -11.30 6.10
C ASP A 64 5.46 -12.55 5.21
N SER A 65 5.94 -13.67 5.76
CA SER A 65 6.04 -14.97 5.06
C SER A 65 4.82 -15.86 5.24
N ASN A 66 4.03 -15.64 6.29
CA ASN A 66 2.85 -16.45 6.59
C ASN A 66 1.58 -15.80 6.01
N THR A 67 1.49 -15.70 4.69
CA THR A 67 0.36 -15.05 4.02
C THR A 67 -0.69 -16.03 3.50
N ASP A 68 -1.95 -15.59 3.45
CA ASP A 68 -3.06 -16.32 2.80
C ASP A 68 -2.77 -16.69 1.33
N SER A 69 -1.82 -16.02 0.67
CA SER A 69 -1.42 -16.31 -0.71
C SER A 69 -0.30 -17.35 -0.82
N GLY A 70 0.33 -17.72 0.28
CA GLY A 70 1.55 -18.53 0.33
C GLY A 70 2.82 -17.79 -0.10
N ASN A 71 2.71 -16.56 -0.64
CA ASN A 71 3.87 -15.76 -1.03
C ASN A 71 4.37 -14.92 0.13
N THR A 72 5.69 -14.83 0.27
CA THR A 72 6.32 -13.83 1.14
C THR A 72 6.16 -12.44 0.53
N ILE A 73 5.74 -11.49 1.35
CA ILE A 73 5.63 -10.07 0.98
C ILE A 73 6.50 -9.23 1.91
N GLN A 74 7.11 -8.18 1.36
CA GLN A 74 7.84 -7.18 2.13
C GLN A 74 6.92 -6.00 2.39
N ARG A 75 6.67 -5.68 3.65
CA ARG A 75 5.84 -4.54 4.06
C ARG A 75 6.74 -3.41 4.50
N CYS A 76 6.52 -2.22 3.97
CA CYS A 76 7.17 -1.00 4.43
C CYS A 76 6.12 -0.11 5.11
N PHE A 77 6.45 0.43 6.28
CA PHE A 77 5.56 1.28 7.07
C PHE A 77 6.35 2.37 7.80
N CYS A 78 5.68 3.46 8.15
CA CYS A 78 6.30 4.50 8.96
C CYS A 78 6.46 4.01 10.40
N GLY A 79 7.69 3.88 10.88
CA GLY A 79 7.99 3.48 12.25
C GLY A 79 7.58 4.51 13.31
N LYS A 80 7.30 5.76 12.93
CA LYS A 80 6.88 6.83 13.85
C LYS A 80 5.37 6.83 14.14
N CYS A 81 4.53 6.54 13.14
CA CYS A 81 3.07 6.58 13.29
C CYS A 81 2.34 5.29 12.90
N GLY A 82 3.05 4.27 12.42
CA GLY A 82 2.48 2.99 12.02
C GLY A 82 1.79 2.97 10.65
N SER A 83 1.66 4.10 9.96
CA SER A 83 0.99 4.13 8.64
C SER A 83 1.67 3.17 7.67
N PRO A 84 0.90 2.27 7.01
CA PRO A 84 1.46 1.39 6.00
C PRO A 84 1.80 2.21 4.75
N VAL A 85 2.98 2.00 4.18
CA VAL A 85 3.50 2.81 3.07
C VAL A 85 3.44 2.07 1.74
N LYS A 86 4.08 0.90 1.67
CA LYS A 86 4.06 0.06 0.47
C LYS A 86 4.20 -1.41 0.80
N THR A 87 3.92 -2.25 -0.19
CA THR A 87 4.21 -3.68 -0.15
C THR A 87 4.87 -4.09 -1.46
N THR A 88 5.90 -4.93 -1.40
CA THR A 88 6.51 -5.56 -2.59
C THR A 88 6.52 -7.07 -2.42
N THR A 89 6.57 -7.81 -3.52
CA THR A 89 6.61 -9.28 -3.47
C THR A 89 7.24 -9.83 -4.74
N LYS A 90 7.95 -10.96 -4.62
CA LYS A 90 8.52 -11.68 -5.77
C LYS A 90 7.44 -12.27 -6.68
N ALA A 91 6.22 -12.46 -6.19
CA ALA A 91 5.10 -12.96 -6.98
C ALA A 91 4.61 -11.95 -8.04
N ILE A 92 4.92 -10.65 -7.87
CA ILE A 92 4.55 -9.57 -8.78
C ILE A 92 5.81 -8.73 -9.01
N PRO A 93 6.79 -9.24 -9.78
CA PRO A 93 8.05 -8.53 -9.99
C PRO A 93 7.82 -7.23 -10.77
N GLY A 94 8.66 -6.22 -10.50
CA GLY A 94 8.64 -4.93 -11.21
C GLY A 94 7.51 -3.98 -10.80
N LYS A 95 6.77 -4.30 -9.72
CA LYS A 95 5.70 -3.45 -9.21
C LYS A 95 5.79 -3.26 -7.70
N ALA A 96 5.42 -2.07 -7.26
CA ALA A 96 5.13 -1.76 -5.88
C ALA A 96 3.62 -1.61 -5.66
N LEU A 97 3.13 -2.15 -4.54
CA LEU A 97 1.77 -1.93 -4.05
C LEU A 97 1.81 -0.78 -3.04
N ILE A 98 1.75 0.46 -3.53
CA ILE A 98 1.70 1.66 -2.70
C ILE A 98 0.34 1.72 -2.00
N LYS A 99 0.30 2.07 -0.71
CA LYS A 99 -0.98 2.16 0.00
C LYS A 99 -1.75 3.39 -0.43
N ALA A 100 -2.96 3.19 -0.95
CA ALA A 100 -3.81 4.28 -1.41
C ALA A 100 -4.24 5.20 -0.25
N SER A 101 -4.26 4.67 0.99
CA SER A 101 -4.58 5.41 2.21
C SER A 101 -3.58 6.50 2.59
N LEU A 102 -2.46 6.64 1.86
CA LEU A 102 -1.53 7.76 2.03
C LEU A 102 -1.98 9.03 1.30
N PHE A 103 -2.97 8.93 0.41
CA PHE A 103 -3.38 9.99 -0.50
C PHE A 103 -4.79 10.47 -0.15
N ASP A 104 -5.02 11.78 -0.26
CA ASP A 104 -6.32 12.38 0.08
C ASP A 104 -7.39 12.12 -1.00
N ASP A 105 -6.99 11.99 -2.26
CA ASP A 105 -7.88 11.80 -3.42
C ASP A 105 -7.69 10.42 -4.07
N ILE A 106 -8.32 9.40 -3.50
CA ILE A 106 -8.20 8.00 -3.92
C ILE A 106 -9.03 7.74 -5.20
N PRO A 107 -8.52 6.99 -6.20
CA PRO A 107 -9.30 6.56 -7.37
C PRO A 107 -10.59 5.83 -6.98
N THR A 108 -11.70 6.13 -7.67
CA THR A 108 -13.03 5.57 -7.38
C THR A 108 -13.20 4.16 -7.94
N GLU A 109 -12.58 3.87 -9.08
CA GLU A 109 -12.62 2.53 -9.68
C GLU A 109 -11.81 1.56 -8.82
N LYS A 110 -12.41 0.40 -8.51
CA LYS A 110 -11.80 -0.58 -7.64
C LYS A 110 -11.98 -2.00 -8.16
N ARG A 111 -10.98 -2.83 -7.87
CA ARG A 111 -11.08 -4.29 -7.93
C ARG A 111 -10.87 -4.87 -6.54
N GLU A 112 -11.60 -5.91 -6.21
CA GLU A 112 -11.48 -6.58 -4.92
C GLU A 112 -10.85 -7.96 -5.06
N VAL A 113 -9.99 -8.32 -4.10
CA VAL A 113 -9.39 -9.66 -3.98
C VAL A 113 -9.63 -10.21 -2.58
N TYR A 114 -9.79 -11.53 -2.49
CA TYR A 114 -10.28 -12.21 -1.28
C TYR A 114 -11.67 -11.70 -0.84
N GLY A 115 -12.55 -11.30 -1.77
CA GLY A 115 -13.87 -10.73 -1.47
C GLY A 115 -14.77 -11.63 -0.60
N GLN A 116 -14.58 -12.94 -0.63
CA GLN A 116 -15.25 -13.88 0.29
C GLN A 116 -14.87 -13.67 1.77
N LYS A 117 -13.78 -12.95 2.05
CA LYS A 117 -13.33 -12.54 3.39
C LYS A 117 -13.64 -11.07 3.71
N ALA A 118 -14.35 -10.38 2.82
CA ALA A 118 -14.80 -9.01 3.03
C ALA A 118 -15.76 -8.94 4.21
N ILE A 119 -15.71 -7.82 4.93
CA ILE A 119 -16.63 -7.56 6.02
C ILE A 119 -17.89 -6.93 5.43
N THR A 120 -19.07 -7.41 5.82
CA THR A 120 -20.33 -7.09 5.14
C THR A 120 -20.85 -5.66 5.33
N TRP A 121 -20.32 -4.94 6.31
CA TRP A 121 -20.66 -3.54 6.59
C TRP A 121 -19.58 -2.56 6.12
N ALA A 122 -18.49 -3.07 5.57
CA ALA A 122 -17.33 -2.28 5.14
C ALA A 122 -17.39 -1.94 3.64
#